data_AF-E4PGV4-F1
#
_entry.id   AF-E4PGV4-F1
#
_cell.length_a   1.000
_cell.length_b   1.000
_cell.length_c   1.000
_cell.angle_alpha   90.00
_cell.angle_beta   90.00
_cell.angle_gamma   90.00
#
_symmetry.space_group_name_H-M   'P 1'
#
loop_
_entity.id
_entity.type
_entity.pdbx_description
1 polymer ?
#
loop_
_entity_poly.entity_id
_entity_poly.type
_entity_poly.pdbx_seq_one_letter_code
_entity_poly.pdbx_strand_id
1 'polypeptide(L)'
;MTFDKAISSDYPRADQTLEMILSDGSVSGPIDSTPALQEVRAGRLSLMPRKAIEAEVSGAYQWSQNKDASFLGGERWEDFSARALEWFQTLLAEPNWQNAVIVSHDAVNRVLISWLVNGDLSSLPFPEQDSACINIVDIDRSQGSHPITAYLRLLNYTPYNPMKSGERLTVMERIAQSMLQMRI
;
A
#
# COMPACT_ATOMS: atom_id res chain seq x y z
N MET A 1 21.08 -9.12 2.46
CA MET A 1 19.93 -9.41 3.34
C MET A 1 19.17 -10.56 2.69
N THR A 2 18.60 -11.48 3.46
CA THR A 2 17.84 -12.62 2.92
C THR A 2 16.45 -12.58 3.54
N PHE A 3 15.41 -12.74 2.72
CA PHE A 3 14.02 -12.78 3.17
C PHE A 3 13.61 -14.20 3.52
N ASP A 4 13.05 -14.39 4.72
CA ASP A 4 12.43 -15.65 5.14
C ASP A 4 11.01 -15.78 4.56
N LYS A 5 10.42 -14.63 4.21
CA LYS A 5 9.08 -14.50 3.64
C LYS A 5 9.10 -13.53 2.47
N ALA A 6 8.59 -13.96 1.32
CA ALA A 6 8.43 -13.11 0.15
C ALA A 6 7.00 -13.23 -0.36
N ILE A 7 6.24 -12.13 -0.33
CA ILE A 7 4.84 -12.13 -0.73
C ILE A 7 4.53 -11.01 -1.70
N SER A 8 3.81 -11.31 -2.78
CA SER A 8 3.26 -10.33 -3.72
C SER A 8 1.74 -10.28 -3.65
N SER A 9 1.17 -9.16 -4.09
CA SER A 9 -0.16 -9.20 -4.71
C SER A 9 -0.12 -10.09 -5.94
N ASP A 10 -1.18 -10.87 -6.15
CA ASP A 10 -1.37 -11.70 -7.35
C ASP A 10 -1.57 -10.90 -8.66
N TYR A 11 -1.48 -9.57 -8.63
CA TYR A 11 -1.45 -8.76 -9.83
C TYR A 11 -0.07 -8.85 -10.52
N PRO A 12 -0.01 -9.04 -11.86
CA PRO A 12 1.25 -9.26 -12.58
C PRO A 12 2.32 -8.21 -12.30
N ARG A 13 1.96 -6.94 -12.15
CA ARG A 13 2.90 -5.85 -11.86
C ARG A 13 3.61 -5.99 -10.51
N ALA A 14 2.92 -6.51 -9.49
CA ALA A 14 3.47 -6.71 -8.17
C ALA A 14 4.33 -7.98 -8.15
N ASP A 15 3.84 -9.04 -8.78
CA ASP A 15 4.56 -10.30 -8.90
C ASP A 15 5.89 -10.15 -9.65
N GLN A 16 5.87 -9.50 -10.82
CA GLN A 16 7.09 -9.17 -11.58
C GLN A 16 8.06 -8.29 -10.79
N THR A 17 7.55 -7.37 -9.96
CA THR A 17 8.39 -6.54 -9.10
C THR A 17 9.06 -7.39 -8.01
N LEU A 18 8.35 -8.36 -7.43
CA LEU A 18 8.94 -9.30 -6.48
C LEU A 18 10.00 -10.18 -7.13
N GLU A 19 9.74 -10.72 -8.34
CA GLU A 19 10.72 -11.48 -9.12
C GLU A 19 12.02 -10.67 -9.33
N MET A 20 11.91 -9.37 -9.67
CA MET A 20 13.07 -8.50 -9.82
C MET A 20 13.84 -8.32 -8.51
N ILE A 21 13.14 -8.13 -7.38
CA ILE A 21 13.76 -8.00 -6.05
C ILE A 21 14.53 -9.28 -5.68
N LEU A 22 14.00 -10.44 -6.02
CA LEU A 22 14.56 -11.75 -5.66
C LEU A 22 15.54 -12.31 -6.70
N SER A 23 15.84 -11.57 -7.75
CA SER A 23 16.66 -12.04 -8.89
C SER A 23 18.10 -12.44 -8.51
N ASP A 24 18.60 -11.98 -7.37
CA ASP A 24 19.91 -12.34 -6.81
C ASP A 24 19.87 -13.55 -5.87
N GLY A 25 18.70 -14.18 -5.68
CA GLY A 25 18.51 -15.30 -4.76
C GLY A 25 18.38 -14.89 -3.29
N SER A 26 18.01 -13.64 -3.00
CA SER A 26 17.83 -13.09 -1.66
C SER A 26 16.60 -13.61 -0.88
N VAL A 27 16.21 -14.87 -1.07
CA VAL A 27 15.10 -15.53 -0.35
C VAL A 27 15.50 -16.94 0.10
N SER A 28 15.15 -17.29 1.34
CA SER A 28 15.38 -18.62 1.93
C SER A 28 14.10 -19.42 2.14
N GLY A 29 12.94 -18.76 2.12
CA GLY A 29 11.62 -19.35 2.38
C GLY A 29 10.70 -19.36 1.17
N PRO A 30 9.39 -19.60 1.38
CA PRO A 30 8.40 -19.61 0.31
C PRO A 30 8.21 -18.23 -0.32
N ILE A 31 7.96 -18.25 -1.63
CA ILE A 31 7.50 -17.10 -2.41
C ILE A 31 6.02 -17.32 -2.67
N ASP A 32 5.18 -16.43 -2.15
CA ASP A 32 3.73 -16.54 -2.23
C ASP A 32 3.12 -15.33 -2.95
N SER A 33 1.93 -15.53 -3.52
CA SER A 33 1.10 -14.45 -4.07
C SER A 33 -0.30 -14.54 -3.49
N THR A 34 -0.96 -13.42 -3.20
CA THR A 34 -2.29 -13.44 -2.58
C THR A 34 -3.23 -12.35 -3.12
N PRO A 35 -4.53 -12.67 -3.29
CA PRO A 35 -5.54 -11.68 -3.66
C PRO A 35 -5.83 -10.67 -2.52
N ALA A 36 -5.48 -10.99 -1.27
CA ALA A 36 -5.69 -10.08 -0.14
C ALA A 36 -4.93 -8.75 -0.30
N LEU A 37 -3.82 -8.78 -1.03
CA LEU A 37 -2.96 -7.65 -1.34
C LEU A 37 -3.32 -6.95 -2.66
N GLN A 38 -4.43 -7.27 -3.32
CA GLN A 38 -4.86 -6.52 -4.52
C GLN A 38 -5.12 -5.04 -4.19
N GLU A 39 -4.87 -4.18 -5.18
CA GLU A 39 -5.19 -2.75 -5.06
C GLU A 39 -6.70 -2.53 -4.86
N VAL A 40 -7.04 -1.44 -4.16
CA VAL A 40 -8.42 -0.99 -3.98
C VAL A 40 -9.09 -0.75 -5.33
N ARG A 41 -10.33 -1.21 -5.48
CA ARG A 41 -11.05 -1.09 -6.76
C ARG A 41 -11.76 0.25 -6.84
N ALA A 42 -11.41 1.06 -7.83
CA ALA A 42 -12.19 2.24 -8.19
C ALA A 42 -13.53 1.87 -8.84
N GLY A 43 -14.50 2.78 -8.74
CA GLY A 43 -15.76 2.67 -9.46
C GLY A 43 -15.62 2.94 -10.96
N ARG A 44 -16.73 3.28 -11.62
CA ARG A 44 -16.72 3.64 -13.05
C ARG A 44 -16.21 5.07 -13.25
N LEU A 45 -14.88 5.23 -13.27
CA LEU A 45 -14.23 6.54 -13.45
C LEU A 45 -14.60 7.23 -14.77
N SER A 46 -14.95 6.48 -15.82
CA SER A 46 -15.42 7.04 -17.11
C SER A 46 -16.75 7.79 -17.01
N LEU A 47 -17.53 7.56 -15.94
CA LEU A 47 -18.77 8.29 -15.68
C LEU A 47 -18.57 9.54 -14.82
N MET A 48 -17.35 9.77 -14.32
CA MET A 48 -17.03 10.92 -13.49
C MET A 48 -17.07 12.21 -14.33
N PRO A 49 -17.84 13.24 -13.93
CA PRO A 49 -17.85 14.51 -14.62
C PRO A 49 -16.45 15.11 -14.64
N ARG A 50 -15.98 15.57 -15.81
CA ARG A 50 -14.64 16.15 -15.97
C ARG A 50 -14.30 17.24 -14.95
N LYS A 51 -15.29 18.09 -14.61
CA LYS A 51 -15.15 19.17 -13.60
C LYS A 51 -14.93 18.67 -12.16
N ALA A 52 -15.22 17.40 -11.88
CA ALA A 52 -15.07 16.79 -10.57
C ALA A 52 -13.76 16.02 -10.43
N ILE A 53 -13.11 15.64 -11.55
CA ILE A 53 -11.89 14.81 -11.55
C ILE A 53 -10.81 15.38 -10.62
N GLU A 54 -10.51 16.66 -10.73
CA GLU A 54 -9.43 17.27 -9.94
C GLU A 54 -9.67 17.13 -8.43
N ALA A 55 -10.86 17.45 -7.95
CA ALA A 55 -11.19 17.37 -6.53
C ALA A 55 -11.36 15.93 -6.03
N GLU A 56 -12.10 15.10 -6.77
CA GLU A 56 -12.45 13.74 -6.35
C GLU A 56 -11.23 12.81 -6.40
N VAL A 57 -10.44 12.89 -7.46
CA VAL A 57 -9.27 12.00 -7.65
C VAL A 57 -8.12 12.42 -6.76
N SER A 58 -7.76 13.71 -6.72
CA SER A 58 -6.66 14.17 -5.86
C SER A 58 -6.98 14.00 -4.37
N GLY A 59 -8.25 14.12 -4.00
CA GLY A 59 -8.74 13.90 -2.63
C GLY A 59 -9.11 12.46 -2.28
N ALA A 60 -8.92 11.49 -3.18
CA ALA A 60 -9.49 10.14 -3.07
C ALA A 60 -9.24 9.47 -1.71
N TYR A 61 -8.02 9.60 -1.18
CA TYR A 61 -7.66 9.03 0.11
C TYR A 61 -8.16 9.85 1.30
N GLN A 62 -8.34 11.17 1.17
CA GLN A 62 -8.88 12.00 2.26
C GLN A 62 -10.33 11.61 2.59
N TRP A 63 -11.09 11.19 1.59
CA TRP A 63 -12.46 10.72 1.78
C TRP A 63 -12.55 9.43 2.60
N SER A 64 -11.45 8.68 2.78
CA SER A 64 -11.42 7.47 3.62
C SER A 64 -11.83 7.70 5.06
N GLN A 65 -11.72 8.94 5.54
CA GLN A 65 -12.07 9.31 6.91
C GLN A 65 -13.59 9.47 7.12
N ASN A 66 -14.37 9.49 6.03
CA ASN A 66 -15.82 9.57 6.10
C ASN A 66 -16.41 8.18 6.35
N LYS A 67 -17.45 8.14 7.19
CA LYS A 67 -18.23 6.91 7.40
C LYS A 67 -18.83 6.44 6.07
N ASP A 68 -18.77 5.13 5.83
CA ASP A 68 -19.30 4.46 4.64
C ASP A 68 -18.66 4.92 3.31
N ALA A 69 -17.49 5.56 3.36
CA ALA A 69 -16.78 5.98 2.17
C ALA A 69 -16.26 4.81 1.33
N SER A 70 -16.15 5.06 0.03
CA SER A 70 -15.55 4.15 -0.95
C SER A 70 -14.46 4.86 -1.74
N PHE A 71 -13.51 4.09 -2.27
CA PHE A 71 -12.50 4.63 -3.15
C PHE A 71 -13.09 4.95 -4.52
N LEU A 72 -13.28 6.23 -4.81
CA LEU A 72 -13.79 6.73 -6.10
C LEU A 72 -15.08 6.02 -6.55
N GLY A 73 -16.01 5.79 -5.61
CA GLY A 73 -17.28 5.12 -5.86
C GLY A 73 -17.20 3.62 -6.14
N GLY A 74 -16.07 2.99 -5.80
CA GLY A 74 -15.84 1.56 -5.94
C GLY A 74 -15.94 0.81 -4.61
N GLU A 75 -14.86 0.13 -4.24
CA GLU A 75 -14.76 -0.67 -3.02
C GLU A 75 -14.88 0.22 -1.77
N ARG A 76 -15.63 -0.25 -0.77
CA ARG A 76 -15.74 0.44 0.53
C ARG A 76 -14.40 0.32 1.28
N TRP A 77 -14.00 1.39 1.94
CA TRP A 77 -12.74 1.40 2.71
C TRP A 77 -12.73 0.38 3.83
N GLU A 78 -13.88 0.15 4.48
CA GLU A 78 -14.03 -0.86 5.53
C GLU A 78 -13.70 -2.27 4.99
N ASP A 79 -14.35 -2.66 3.89
CA ASP A 79 -14.19 -3.99 3.30
C ASP A 79 -12.76 -4.20 2.75
N PHE A 80 -12.25 -3.19 2.04
CA PHE A 80 -10.88 -3.20 1.50
C PHE A 80 -9.83 -3.35 2.60
N SER A 81 -9.94 -2.55 3.66
CA SER A 81 -8.94 -2.52 4.72
C SER A 81 -9.02 -3.77 5.60
N ALA A 82 -10.22 -4.28 5.87
CA ALA A 82 -10.41 -5.53 6.62
C ALA A 82 -9.69 -6.70 5.95
N ARG A 83 -9.83 -6.85 4.62
CA ARG A 83 -9.16 -7.88 3.83
C ARG A 83 -7.63 -7.82 3.97
N ALA A 84 -7.05 -6.63 3.81
CA ALA A 84 -5.60 -6.46 3.88
C ALA A 84 -5.07 -6.70 5.30
N LEU A 85 -5.78 -6.22 6.32
CA LEU A 85 -5.39 -6.36 7.72
C LEU A 85 -5.54 -7.78 8.25
N GLU A 86 -6.58 -8.53 7.85
CA GLU A 86 -6.76 -9.93 8.23
C GLU A 86 -5.57 -10.78 7.75
N TRP A 87 -5.18 -10.61 6.48
CA TRP A 87 -4.00 -11.27 5.94
C TRP A 87 -2.72 -10.84 6.67
N PHE A 88 -2.54 -9.53 6.90
CA PHE A 88 -1.31 -9.02 7.52
C PHE A 88 -1.16 -9.49 8.97
N GLN A 89 -2.24 -9.47 9.76
CA GLN A 89 -2.23 -9.99 11.13
C GLN A 89 -1.93 -11.49 11.17
N THR A 90 -2.39 -12.26 10.17
CA THR A 90 -2.03 -13.67 10.03
C THR A 90 -0.53 -13.83 9.78
N LEU A 91 0.05 -13.08 8.84
CA LEU A 91 1.49 -13.09 8.58
C LEU A 91 2.31 -12.74 9.83
N LEU A 92 1.89 -11.69 10.55
CA LEU A 92 2.56 -11.29 11.79
C LEU A 92 2.47 -12.36 12.89
N ALA A 93 1.42 -13.19 12.89
CA ALA A 93 1.22 -14.29 13.81
C ALA A 93 2.03 -15.55 13.49
N GLU A 94 2.56 -15.67 12.28
CA GLU A 94 3.42 -16.78 11.91
C GLU A 94 4.73 -16.75 12.72
N PRO A 95 5.13 -17.89 13.33
CA PRO A 95 6.41 -17.96 14.01
C PRO A 95 7.56 -18.10 13.01
N ASN A 96 8.78 -17.90 13.49
CA ASN A 96 10.03 -18.30 12.82
C ASN A 96 10.36 -17.57 11.50
N TRP A 97 9.97 -16.30 11.35
CA TRP A 97 10.54 -15.40 10.34
C TRP A 97 11.14 -14.16 11.01
N GLN A 98 12.13 -13.54 10.37
CA GLN A 98 12.76 -12.29 10.82
C GLN A 98 12.66 -11.20 9.77
N ASN A 99 12.78 -11.58 8.49
CA ASN A 99 12.75 -10.64 7.38
C ASN A 99 11.65 -11.04 6.39
N ALA A 100 10.71 -10.12 6.14
CA ALA A 100 9.68 -10.28 5.13
C ALA A 100 9.79 -9.17 4.08
N VAL A 101 9.58 -9.53 2.81
CA VAL A 101 9.32 -8.57 1.74
C VAL A 101 7.88 -8.74 1.27
N ILE A 102 7.15 -7.61 1.21
CA ILE A 102 5.77 -7.55 0.75
C ILE A 102 5.71 -6.57 -0.41
N VAL A 103 5.27 -7.04 -1.57
CA VAL A 103 5.15 -6.21 -2.78
C VAL A 103 3.67 -6.04 -3.10
N SER A 104 3.19 -4.80 -2.97
CA SER A 104 1.77 -4.46 -3.11
C SER A 104 1.58 -3.11 -3.79
N HIS A 105 0.50 -2.40 -3.46
CA HIS A 105 0.04 -1.19 -4.12
C HIS A 105 -0.17 -0.04 -3.14
N ASP A 106 -0.49 1.14 -3.66
CA ASP A 106 -0.56 2.40 -2.92
C ASP A 106 -1.54 2.29 -1.74
N ALA A 107 -2.81 1.94 -2.00
CA ALA A 107 -3.80 1.92 -0.93
C ALA A 107 -3.54 0.82 0.10
N VAL A 108 -3.01 -0.32 -0.32
CA VAL A 108 -2.68 -1.44 0.59
C VAL A 108 -1.57 -1.01 1.54
N ASN A 109 -0.48 -0.44 1.01
CA ASN A 109 0.62 0.05 1.84
C ASN A 109 0.15 1.11 2.84
N ARG A 110 -0.72 2.06 2.42
CA ARG A 110 -1.32 3.06 3.32
C ARG A 110 -2.11 2.42 4.46
N VAL A 111 -2.90 1.38 4.18
CA VAL A 111 -3.66 0.65 5.21
C VAL A 111 -2.73 -0.01 6.21
N LEU A 112 -1.73 -0.77 5.74
CA LEU A 112 -0.81 -1.48 6.62
C LEU A 112 0.01 -0.50 7.47
N ILE A 113 0.55 0.55 6.87
CA ILE A 113 1.36 1.57 7.56
C ILE A 113 0.50 2.34 8.57
N SER A 114 -0.72 2.75 8.21
CA SER A 114 -1.61 3.46 9.14
C SER A 114 -1.91 2.60 10.37
N TRP A 115 -2.24 1.32 10.15
CA TRP A 115 -2.54 0.40 11.25
C TRP A 115 -1.31 0.15 12.13
N LEU A 116 -0.12 0.00 11.54
CA LEU A 116 1.13 -0.17 12.29
C LEU A 116 1.46 1.04 13.16
N VAL A 117 1.17 2.27 12.70
CA VAL A 117 1.53 3.50 13.41
C VAL A 117 0.51 3.89 14.48
N ASN A 118 -0.79 3.79 14.18
CA ASN A 118 -1.86 4.29 15.06
C ASN A 118 -2.77 3.21 15.65
N GLY A 119 -2.66 1.95 15.18
CA GLY A 119 -3.64 0.90 15.50
C GLY A 119 -4.98 1.06 14.78
N ASP A 120 -5.12 2.08 13.92
CA ASP A 120 -6.32 2.40 13.16
C ASP A 120 -5.99 2.96 11.76
N LEU A 121 -7.01 3.40 11.02
CA LEU A 121 -6.90 3.93 9.66
C LEU A 121 -6.89 5.46 9.59
N SER A 122 -6.72 6.15 10.73
CA SER A 122 -6.74 7.62 10.78
C SER A 122 -5.60 8.26 9.99
N SER A 123 -4.48 7.54 9.83
CA SER A 123 -3.32 8.02 9.07
C SER A 123 -3.33 7.64 7.60
N LEU A 124 -4.28 6.83 7.13
CA LEU A 124 -4.36 6.33 5.75
C LEU A 124 -4.15 7.42 4.67
N PRO A 125 -4.69 8.65 4.78
CA PRO A 125 -4.54 9.66 3.74
C PRO A 125 -3.13 10.22 3.56
N PHE A 126 -2.23 10.04 4.53
CA PHE A 126 -0.98 10.82 4.60
C PHE A 126 0.28 10.14 4.03
N PRO A 127 0.54 8.83 4.20
CA PRO A 127 1.76 8.24 3.69
C PRO A 127 1.67 8.07 2.17
N GLU A 128 2.25 9.02 1.43
CA GLU A 128 2.40 8.90 -0.03
C GLU A 128 3.16 7.62 -0.40
N GLN A 129 2.82 7.01 -1.54
CA GLN A 129 3.46 5.81 -2.06
C GLN A 129 3.81 6.01 -3.54
N ASP A 130 5.00 6.53 -3.80
CA ASP A 130 5.49 6.64 -5.17
C ASP A 130 5.74 5.26 -5.79
N SER A 131 5.73 5.20 -7.12
CA SER A 131 5.96 3.96 -7.84
C SER A 131 7.29 3.33 -7.45
N ALA A 132 7.27 2.04 -7.09
CA ALA A 132 8.43 1.29 -6.61
C ALA A 132 9.15 1.94 -5.39
N CYS A 133 8.41 2.68 -4.56
CA CYS A 133 8.94 3.13 -3.29
C CYS A 133 9.18 1.96 -2.32
N ILE A 134 10.10 2.16 -1.39
CA ILE A 134 10.47 1.22 -0.34
C ILE A 134 10.04 1.81 1.00
N ASN A 135 9.35 0.98 1.78
CA ASN A 135 9.05 1.24 3.18
C ASN A 135 9.80 0.20 4.02
N ILE A 136 10.33 0.60 5.16
CA ILE A 136 10.99 -0.31 6.13
C ILE A 136 10.32 -0.10 7.47
N VAL A 137 9.82 -1.19 8.05
CA VAL A 137 9.19 -1.22 9.36
C VAL A 137 9.84 -2.30 10.20
N ASP A 138 10.38 -1.92 11.36
CA ASP A 138 10.80 -2.90 12.37
C ASP A 138 9.58 -3.24 13.23
N ILE A 139 9.34 -4.53 13.48
CA ILE A 139 8.19 -5.00 14.26
C ILE A 139 8.71 -5.74 15.48
N ASP A 140 8.39 -5.23 16.67
CA ASP A 140 8.62 -5.92 17.93
C ASP A 140 7.33 -6.62 18.37
N ARG A 141 7.45 -7.93 18.52
CA ARG A 141 6.43 -8.82 19.03
C ARG A 141 6.93 -9.42 20.35
N SER A 142 6.83 -8.65 21.43
CA SER A 142 7.09 -9.19 22.77
C SER A 142 6.15 -10.37 23.03
N GLN A 143 6.70 -11.53 23.42
CA GLN A 143 5.93 -12.73 23.74
C GLN A 143 4.91 -12.43 24.86
N GLY A 144 3.61 -12.49 24.53
CA GLY A 144 2.49 -12.35 25.47
C GLY A 144 1.72 -11.03 25.35
N SER A 145 0.49 -11.13 24.82
CA SER A 145 -0.69 -10.22 24.88
C SER A 145 -0.50 -8.68 24.83
N HIS A 146 0.69 -8.16 24.60
CA HIS A 146 0.95 -6.74 24.41
C HIS A 146 0.72 -6.39 22.94
N PRO A 147 0.29 -5.15 22.64
CA PRO A 147 0.13 -4.70 21.28
C PRO A 147 1.44 -4.84 20.51
N ILE A 148 1.33 -5.15 19.22
CA ILE A 148 2.48 -5.11 18.30
C ILE A 148 3.06 -3.70 18.35
N THR A 149 4.37 -3.60 18.60
CA THR A 149 5.07 -2.32 18.51
C THR A 149 5.77 -2.24 17.17
N ALA A 150 5.52 -1.19 16.40
CA ALA A 150 6.11 -1.01 15.08
C ALA A 150 6.93 0.29 15.03
N TYR A 151 8.04 0.25 14.31
CA TYR A 151 8.92 1.39 14.09
C TYR A 151 9.06 1.62 12.59
N LEU A 152 8.45 2.69 12.08
CA LEU A 152 8.60 3.10 10.68
C LEU A 152 10.00 3.70 10.48
N ARG A 153 10.92 2.92 9.91
CA ARG A 153 12.33 3.28 9.71
C ARG A 153 12.58 4.03 8.41
N LEU A 154 11.77 3.74 7.40
CA LEU A 154 11.84 4.36 6.08
C LEU A 154 10.42 4.40 5.50
N LEU A 155 10.03 5.53 4.95
CA LEU A 155 8.72 5.73 4.33
C LEU A 155 8.91 6.33 2.94
N ASN A 156 8.22 5.76 1.96
CA ASN A 156 8.17 6.26 0.58
C ASN A 156 9.55 6.54 -0.04
N TYR A 157 10.56 5.70 0.23
CA TYR A 157 11.89 5.94 -0.33
C TYR A 157 11.96 5.46 -1.79
N THR A 158 12.36 6.32 -2.70
CA THR A 158 12.57 5.97 -4.11
C THR A 158 14.04 6.08 -4.46
N PRO A 159 14.75 4.98 -4.76
CA PRO A 159 16.17 5.01 -5.09
C PRO A 159 16.52 5.95 -6.25
N TYR A 160 15.61 6.10 -7.22
CA TYR A 160 15.77 6.97 -8.38
C TYR A 160 15.53 8.47 -8.09
N ASN A 161 14.87 8.81 -6.97
CA ASN A 161 14.68 10.20 -6.54
C ASN A 161 14.54 10.29 -5.00
N PRO A 162 15.63 10.09 -4.23
CA PRO A 162 15.56 10.01 -2.77
C PRO A 162 15.00 11.27 -2.11
N MET A 163 15.30 12.43 -2.69
CA MET A 163 14.92 13.75 -2.17
C MET A 163 13.60 14.26 -2.72
N LYS A 164 12.88 13.46 -3.53
CA LYS A 164 11.64 13.88 -4.23
C LYS A 164 11.82 15.21 -4.98
N SER A 165 13.02 15.44 -5.50
CA SER A 165 13.38 16.70 -6.15
C SER A 165 12.56 16.86 -7.43
N GLY A 166 11.88 18.00 -7.57
CA GLY A 166 11.02 18.29 -8.70
C GLY A 166 9.63 17.66 -8.66
N GLU A 167 9.37 16.70 -7.76
CA GLU A 167 8.06 16.09 -7.56
C GLU A 167 7.20 17.01 -6.69
N ARG A 168 6.35 17.81 -7.33
CA ARG A 168 5.44 18.74 -6.65
C ARG A 168 4.02 18.22 -6.50
N LEU A 169 3.70 17.12 -7.17
CA LEU A 169 2.38 16.52 -7.19
C LEU A 169 2.41 15.20 -6.41
N THR A 170 1.37 14.97 -5.63
CA THR A 170 1.05 13.66 -5.07
C THR A 170 0.75 12.65 -6.18
N VAL A 171 0.76 11.37 -5.83
CA VAL A 171 0.39 10.29 -6.75
C VAL A 171 -1.00 10.54 -7.35
N MET A 172 -1.96 10.91 -6.51
CA MET A 172 -3.34 11.12 -6.94
C MET A 172 -3.53 12.38 -7.78
N GLU A 173 -2.78 13.45 -7.52
CA GLU A 173 -2.78 14.64 -8.40
C GLU A 173 -2.22 14.30 -9.79
N ARG A 174 -1.16 13.48 -9.89
CA ARG A 174 -0.64 13.01 -11.18
C ARG A 174 -1.67 12.17 -11.93
N ILE A 175 -2.40 11.30 -11.23
CA ILE A 175 -3.50 10.51 -11.82
C ILE A 175 -4.61 11.44 -12.32
N ALA A 176 -5.03 12.43 -11.51
CA ALA A 176 -6.04 13.40 -11.90
C ALA A 176 -5.64 14.19 -13.16
N GLN A 177 -4.38 14.65 -13.22
CA GLN A 177 -3.84 15.33 -14.41
C GLN A 177 -3.83 14.44 -15.64
N SER A 178 -3.39 13.18 -15.49
CA SER A 178 -3.40 12.20 -16.59
C SER A 178 -4.82 11.96 -17.12
N MET A 179 -5.80 11.78 -16.22
CA MET A 179 -7.21 11.62 -16.59
C MET A 179 -7.78 12.84 -17.33
N LEU A 180 -7.36 14.05 -16.96
CA LEU A 180 -7.78 15.27 -17.66
C LEU A 180 -7.11 15.41 -19.04
N GLN A 181 -5.90 14.90 -19.23
CA GLN A 181 -5.18 14.95 -20.52
C GLN A 181 -5.69 13.90 -21.51
N MET A 182 -6.14 12.74 -21.02
CA MET A 182 -6.82 11.75 -21.84
C MET A 182 -8.14 12.36 -22.35
N ARG A 183 -8.27 12.50 -23.68
CA ARG A 183 -9.51 12.96 -24.34
C ARG A 183 -10.58 11.88 -24.11
N ILE A 184 -11.45 12.09 -23.12
CA ILE A 184 -12.71 11.36 -22.96
C ILE A 184 -13.77 12.06 -23.81
#